data_AF-A0A7W5C1B5-F1
#
_entry.id   AF-A0A7W5C1B5-F1
#
_cell.length_a   1.000
_cell.length_b   1.000
_cell.length_c   1.000
_cell.angle_alpha   90.00
_cell.angle_beta   90.00
_cell.angle_gamma   90.00
#
_symmetry.space_group_name_H-M   'P 1'
#
loop_
_entity.id
_entity.type
_entity.pdbx_description
1 polymer ?
#
loop_
_entity_poly.entity_id
_entity_poly.type
_entity_poly.pdbx_seq_one_letter_code
_entity_poly.pdbx_strand_id
1 'polypeptide(L)'
;MSSRTYGRGPVRRKPTADGKPRRKPVDWEGQEQAVVMRWLLGEKMRGTAVGQLYDATYHVPNGGYRLGKEAGRMKQQGVKAGVSDLVVMDARGGWFGLYLEFKATPPKDADLAESQRAWLALAKSRGYRPALARGFEEAKRVLREYASWPRTHVVGERERFVLENGSEWQRGDDDGDGSTGADRGEQ
;
A
#
# COMPACT_ATOMS: atom_id res chain seq x y z
N MET A 1 -25.39 37.53 18.94
CA MET A 1 -25.78 37.22 17.54
C MET A 1 -24.58 36.61 16.85
N SER A 2 -24.54 35.28 16.70
CA SER A 2 -23.39 34.57 16.09
C SER A 2 -23.76 34.16 14.66
N SER A 3 -23.10 34.77 13.67
CA SER A 3 -23.36 34.51 12.25
C SER A 3 -22.73 33.18 11.83
N ARG A 4 -23.57 32.19 11.49
CA ARG A 4 -23.18 30.98 10.76
C ARG A 4 -22.60 31.38 9.40
N THR A 5 -21.31 31.13 9.18
CA THR A 5 -20.73 31.13 7.83
C THR A 5 -21.06 29.80 7.16
N TYR A 6 -21.97 29.83 6.18
CA TYR A 6 -22.27 28.70 5.31
C TYR A 6 -21.02 28.31 4.50
N GLY A 7 -20.72 27.01 4.46
CA GLY A 7 -19.63 26.44 3.67
C GLY A 7 -19.77 26.76 2.18
N ARG A 8 -18.68 27.15 1.55
CA ARG A 8 -18.60 27.26 0.08
C ARG A 8 -18.96 25.90 -0.53
N GLY A 9 -20.04 25.88 -1.31
CA GLY A 9 -20.38 24.73 -2.17
C GLY A 9 -19.28 24.44 -3.20
N PRO A 10 -19.35 23.28 -3.87
CA PRO A 10 -18.30 22.82 -4.77
C PRO A 10 -18.07 23.84 -5.90
N VAL A 11 -16.81 24.28 -6.04
CA VAL A 11 -16.39 25.23 -7.06
C VAL A 11 -16.64 24.62 -8.45
N ARG A 12 -17.62 25.14 -9.19
CA ARG A 12 -17.85 24.76 -10.59
C ARG A 12 -16.63 25.13 -11.43
N ARG A 13 -16.05 24.15 -12.12
CA ARG A 13 -14.92 24.37 -13.04
C ARG A 13 -15.39 25.23 -14.23
N LYS A 14 -14.60 26.24 -14.60
CA LYS A 14 -14.89 27.07 -15.78
C LYS A 14 -14.97 26.18 -17.04
N PRO A 15 -15.92 26.43 -17.96
CA PRO A 15 -16.03 25.71 -19.23
C PRO A 15 -14.76 25.81 -20.10
N THR A 16 -14.62 24.96 -21.11
CA THR A 16 -13.61 25.15 -22.17
C THR A 16 -13.91 26.42 -22.98
N ALA A 17 -12.96 26.85 -23.82
CA ALA A 17 -13.14 27.97 -24.75
C ALA A 17 -14.43 27.82 -25.61
N ASP A 18 -14.83 26.58 -25.90
CA ASP A 18 -16.06 26.24 -26.65
C ASP A 18 -17.33 26.09 -25.79
N GLY A 19 -17.31 26.52 -24.52
CA GLY A 19 -18.47 26.48 -23.62
C GLY A 19 -18.87 25.08 -23.12
N LYS A 20 -18.20 24.01 -23.55
CA LYS A 20 -18.49 22.64 -23.11
C LYS A 20 -17.90 22.36 -21.71
N PRO A 21 -18.60 21.59 -20.84
CA PRO A 21 -18.03 21.16 -19.57
C PRO A 21 -16.77 20.31 -19.81
N ARG A 22 -15.65 20.65 -19.15
CA ARG A 22 -14.45 19.80 -19.19
C ARG A 22 -14.78 18.43 -18.58
N ARG A 23 -14.59 17.36 -19.36
CA ARG A 23 -14.73 15.98 -18.87
C ARG A 23 -13.78 15.77 -17.68
N LYS A 24 -14.26 15.12 -16.62
CA LYS A 24 -13.42 14.80 -15.46
C LYS A 24 -12.25 13.91 -15.93
N PRO A 25 -11.01 14.17 -15.50
CA PRO A 25 -9.91 13.24 -15.71
C PRO A 25 -10.29 11.86 -15.18
N VAL A 26 -9.96 10.82 -15.94
CA VAL A 26 -10.17 9.43 -15.54
C VAL A 26 -8.90 8.96 -14.86
N ASP A 27 -9.03 8.39 -13.67
CA ASP A 27 -7.92 7.77 -12.94
C ASP A 27 -7.71 6.34 -13.45
N TRP A 28 -6.90 6.20 -14.49
CA TRP A 28 -6.59 4.90 -15.11
C TRP A 28 -5.64 4.07 -14.23
N GLU A 29 -4.66 4.74 -13.62
CA GLU A 29 -3.66 4.11 -12.75
C GLU A 29 -4.32 3.49 -11.52
N GLY A 30 -5.17 4.24 -10.81
CA GLY A 30 -5.90 3.72 -9.66
C GLY A 30 -6.89 2.61 -10.02
N GLN A 31 -7.55 2.68 -11.19
CA GLN A 31 -8.43 1.61 -11.66
C GLN A 31 -7.67 0.32 -11.91
N GLU A 32 -6.55 0.37 -12.64
CA GLU A 32 -5.75 -0.82 -12.91
C GLU A 32 -5.06 -1.35 -11.64
N GLN A 33 -4.62 -0.47 -10.73
CA GLN A 33 -4.10 -0.89 -9.43
C GLN A 33 -5.15 -1.64 -8.60
N ALA A 34 -6.42 -1.20 -8.61
CA ALA A 34 -7.50 -1.93 -7.96
C ALA A 34 -7.72 -3.32 -8.58
N VAL A 35 -7.50 -3.47 -9.88
CA VAL A 35 -7.52 -4.78 -10.56
C VAL A 35 -6.36 -5.67 -10.10
N VAL A 36 -5.15 -5.13 -9.91
CA VAL A 36 -4.02 -5.87 -9.30
C VAL A 36 -4.40 -6.40 -7.92
N MET A 37 -4.95 -5.56 -7.04
CA MET A 37 -5.34 -5.99 -5.69
C MET A 37 -6.44 -7.05 -5.69
N ARG A 38 -7.45 -6.90 -6.57
CA ARG A 38 -8.52 -7.91 -6.73
C ARG A 38 -7.98 -9.23 -7.24
N TRP A 39 -7.07 -9.20 -8.21
CA TRP A 39 -6.41 -10.40 -8.72
C TRP A 39 -5.61 -11.09 -7.61
N LEU A 40 -4.84 -10.33 -6.84
CA LEU A 40 -4.02 -10.85 -5.74
C LEU A 40 -4.89 -11.49 -4.63
N LEU A 41 -6.05 -10.90 -4.32
CA LEU A 41 -7.05 -11.53 -3.45
C LEU A 41 -7.54 -12.87 -4.02
N GLY A 42 -7.84 -12.92 -5.32
CA GLY A 42 -8.25 -14.17 -5.99
C GLY A 42 -7.16 -15.24 -5.94
N GLU A 43 -5.89 -14.86 -6.09
CA GLU A 43 -4.73 -15.76 -5.94
C GLU A 43 -4.59 -16.27 -4.51
N LYS A 44 -4.83 -15.42 -3.50
CA LYS A 44 -4.91 -15.83 -2.09
C LYS A 44 -5.99 -16.89 -1.88
N MET A 45 -7.19 -16.66 -2.39
CA MET A 45 -8.30 -17.61 -2.28
C MET A 45 -8.01 -18.95 -2.97
N ARG A 46 -7.18 -18.95 -4.03
CA ARG A 46 -6.71 -20.16 -4.72
C ARG A 46 -5.51 -20.84 -4.03
N GLY A 47 -4.92 -20.23 -3.00
CA GLY A 47 -3.75 -20.77 -2.32
C GLY A 47 -2.47 -20.75 -3.15
N THR A 48 -2.35 -19.86 -4.15
CA THR A 48 -1.14 -19.81 -4.97
C THR A 48 0.02 -19.12 -4.23
N ALA A 49 1.26 -19.37 -4.67
CA ALA A 49 2.44 -18.76 -4.08
C ALA A 49 2.38 -17.22 -4.07
N VAL A 50 1.91 -16.60 -5.16
CA VAL A 50 1.75 -15.13 -5.22
C VAL A 50 0.61 -14.62 -4.34
N GLY A 51 -0.43 -15.44 -4.12
CA GLY A 51 -1.53 -15.13 -3.21
C GLY A 51 -1.10 -14.85 -1.77
N GLN A 52 0.03 -15.43 -1.33
CA GLN A 52 0.61 -15.17 0.00
C GLN A 52 0.99 -13.70 0.22
N LEU A 53 1.21 -12.93 -0.86
CA LEU A 53 1.58 -11.52 -0.75
C LEU A 53 0.40 -10.61 -0.41
N TYR A 54 -0.85 -11.06 -0.58
CA TYR A 54 -2.03 -10.19 -0.45
C TYR A 54 -2.12 -9.48 0.90
N ASP A 55 -2.03 -10.22 2.00
CA ASP A 55 -2.18 -9.66 3.36
C ASP A 55 -1.04 -8.71 3.73
N ALA A 56 0.12 -8.85 3.08
CA ALA A 56 1.28 -7.99 3.27
C ALA A 56 1.38 -6.85 2.25
N THR A 57 0.44 -6.74 1.31
CA THR A 57 0.45 -5.71 0.26
C THR A 57 -0.55 -4.61 0.58
N TYR A 58 -0.09 -3.37 0.68
CA TYR A 58 -0.96 -2.22 0.94
C TYR A 58 -0.61 -1.01 0.10
N HIS A 59 -1.62 -0.16 -0.12
CA HIS A 59 -1.46 1.09 -0.83
C HIS A 59 -1.05 2.22 0.12
N VAL A 60 -0.08 3.04 -0.27
CA VAL A 60 0.30 4.27 0.45
C VAL A 60 -0.26 5.50 -0.29
N PRO A 61 -1.29 6.18 0.24
CA PRO A 61 -2.00 7.24 -0.49
C PRO A 61 -1.25 8.58 -0.44
N ASN A 62 -0.11 8.67 -1.13
CA ASN A 62 0.77 9.84 -1.16
C ASN A 62 0.54 10.79 -2.37
N GLY A 63 -0.15 10.34 -3.42
CA GLY A 63 -0.36 11.10 -4.66
C GLY A 63 -1.62 11.99 -4.73
N GLY A 64 -2.43 12.05 -3.67
CA GLY A 64 -3.72 12.76 -3.70
C GLY A 64 -3.60 14.29 -3.60
N TYR A 65 -4.29 15.02 -4.48
CA TYR A 65 -4.45 16.47 -4.38
C TYR A 65 -5.33 16.82 -3.19
N ARG A 66 -4.71 17.15 -2.06
CA ARG A 66 -5.40 17.68 -0.86
C ARG A 66 -5.15 19.17 -0.77
N LEU A 67 -6.21 19.96 -0.57
CA LEU A 67 -6.14 21.42 -0.58
C LEU A 67 -5.76 21.98 0.79
N GLY A 68 -4.90 23.00 0.80
CA GLY A 68 -4.70 23.90 1.93
C GLY A 68 -4.09 23.25 3.18
N LYS A 69 -4.74 23.47 4.34
CA LYS A 69 -4.22 23.12 5.67
C LYS A 69 -3.96 21.63 5.87
N GLU A 70 -4.75 20.76 5.22
CA GLU A 70 -4.60 19.31 5.37
C GLU A 70 -3.29 18.80 4.76
N ALA A 71 -2.92 19.27 3.56
CA ALA A 71 -1.65 18.93 2.95
C ALA A 71 -0.45 19.44 3.78
N GLY A 72 -0.58 20.61 4.40
CA GLY A 72 0.40 21.13 5.35
C GLY A 72 0.59 20.22 6.56
N ARG A 73 -0.53 19.82 7.20
CA ARG A 73 -0.52 18.91 8.35
C ARG A 73 0.07 17.54 8.02
N MET A 74 -0.25 17.00 6.85
CA MET A 74 0.29 15.72 6.38
C MET A 74 1.80 15.77 6.14
N LYS A 75 2.31 16.86 5.57
CA LYS A 75 3.76 17.08 5.44
C LYS A 75 4.44 17.11 6.81
N GLN A 76 3.83 17.75 7.81
CA GLN A 76 4.33 17.75 9.19
C GLN A 76 4.28 16.35 9.82
N GLN A 77 3.30 15.52 9.44
CA GLN A 77 3.22 14.11 9.83
C GLN A 77 4.19 13.20 9.06
N GLY A 78 4.96 13.74 8.12
CA GLY A 78 6.03 13.02 7.45
C GLY A 78 5.70 12.50 6.05
N VAL A 79 4.54 12.84 5.47
CA VAL A 79 4.21 12.46 4.07
C VAL A 79 5.29 12.98 3.12
N LYS A 80 5.83 12.08 2.30
CA LYS A 80 6.89 12.35 1.34
C LYS A 80 6.35 12.25 -0.09
N ALA A 81 6.82 13.16 -0.95
CA ALA A 81 6.49 13.11 -2.36
C ALA A 81 7.20 11.93 -3.04
N GLY A 82 6.50 11.24 -3.95
CA GLY A 82 7.08 10.19 -4.79
C GLY A 82 7.24 8.83 -4.12
N VAL A 83 6.74 8.64 -2.89
CA VAL A 83 6.66 7.30 -2.29
C VAL A 83 5.79 6.41 -3.17
N SER A 84 6.27 5.20 -3.45
CA SER A 84 5.55 4.27 -4.32
C SER A 84 4.18 3.89 -3.78
N ASP A 85 3.24 3.68 -4.70
CA ASP A 85 1.85 3.43 -4.36
C ASP A 85 1.63 2.09 -3.69
N LEU A 86 2.35 1.03 -4.07
CA LEU A 86 2.20 -0.30 -3.48
C LEU A 86 3.45 -0.73 -2.72
N VAL A 87 3.27 -1.15 -1.48
CA VAL A 87 4.32 -1.73 -0.65
C VAL A 87 3.95 -3.18 -0.33
N VAL A 88 4.88 -4.10 -0.52
CA VAL A 88 4.77 -5.49 -0.07
C VAL A 88 5.72 -5.70 1.11
N MET A 89 5.15 -5.82 2.31
CA MET A 89 5.85 -6.08 3.56
C MET A 89 6.15 -7.59 3.72
N ASP A 90 6.82 -8.18 2.74
CA ASP A 90 7.26 -9.57 2.78
C ASP A 90 8.71 -9.64 2.28
N ALA A 91 9.64 -9.98 3.17
CA ALA A 91 11.06 -9.99 2.88
C ALA A 91 11.42 -11.24 2.08
N ARG A 92 11.97 -11.07 0.87
CA ARG A 92 12.30 -12.19 -0.05
C ARG A 92 13.57 -11.93 -0.84
N GLY A 93 14.30 -13.01 -1.17
CA GLY A 93 15.50 -12.96 -2.01
C GLY A 93 16.60 -12.04 -1.46
N GLY A 94 16.69 -11.88 -0.14
CA GLY A 94 17.62 -10.95 0.52
C GLY A 94 17.13 -9.51 0.65
N TRP A 95 15.97 -9.16 0.09
CA TRP A 95 15.36 -7.84 0.23
C TRP A 95 14.40 -7.80 1.43
N PHE A 96 14.26 -6.63 2.05
CA PHE A 96 13.38 -6.41 3.22
C PHE A 96 11.90 -6.24 2.86
N GLY A 97 11.58 -6.16 1.57
CA GLY A 97 10.25 -5.92 1.04
C GLY A 97 10.33 -5.33 -0.37
N LEU A 98 9.17 -5.18 -1.02
CA LEU A 98 9.06 -4.61 -2.37
C LEU A 98 8.34 -3.25 -2.31
N TYR A 99 8.95 -2.24 -2.93
CA TYR A 99 8.29 -0.99 -3.32
C TYR A 99 7.94 -1.08 -4.80
N LEU A 100 6.66 -1.22 -5.11
CA LEU A 100 6.15 -1.29 -6.47
C LEU A 100 5.53 0.06 -6.84
N GLU A 101 6.25 0.82 -7.66
CA GLU A 101 5.73 1.98 -8.36
C GLU A 101 4.84 1.50 -9.51
N PHE A 102 3.59 1.95 -9.55
CA PHE A 102 2.61 1.51 -10.53
C PHE A 102 2.26 2.68 -11.46
N LYS A 103 2.19 2.40 -12.76
CA LYS A 103 1.69 3.32 -13.78
C LYS A 103 0.58 2.63 -14.55
N ALA A 104 -0.36 3.39 -15.12
CA ALA A 104 -1.37 2.81 -16.00
C ALA A 104 -0.75 2.12 -17.23
N THR A 105 -1.54 1.36 -17.99
CA THR A 105 -1.08 0.79 -19.26
C THR A 105 -0.93 1.89 -20.33
N PRO A 106 0.12 1.89 -21.17
CA PRO A 106 0.23 2.81 -22.30
C PRO A 106 -0.98 2.74 -23.25
N PRO A 107 -1.44 3.86 -23.84
CA PRO A 107 -0.87 5.21 -23.77
C PRO A 107 -1.50 6.07 -22.66
N LYS A 108 -2.07 5.46 -21.60
CA LYS A 108 -2.68 6.17 -20.47
C LYS A 108 -1.72 6.35 -19.30
N ASP A 109 -0.50 5.85 -19.44
CA ASP A 109 0.54 5.97 -18.43
C ASP A 109 1.03 7.42 -18.30
N ALA A 110 1.55 7.72 -17.11
CA ALA A 110 2.30 8.92 -16.85
C ALA A 110 3.79 8.56 -16.76
N ASP A 111 4.63 9.51 -17.15
CA ASP A 111 6.07 9.37 -16.92
C ASP A 111 6.37 9.18 -15.43
N LEU A 112 7.44 8.45 -15.16
CA LEU A 112 7.99 8.36 -13.83
C LEU A 112 8.50 9.75 -13.42
N ALA A 113 8.03 10.30 -12.30
CA ALA A 113 8.49 11.60 -11.82
C ALA A 113 9.89 11.51 -11.20
N GLU A 114 10.60 12.65 -11.14
CA GLU A 114 11.93 12.74 -10.53
C GLU A 114 11.93 12.31 -9.05
N SER A 115 10.92 12.73 -8.30
CA SER A 115 10.73 12.35 -6.90
C SER A 115 10.48 10.85 -6.72
N GLN A 116 9.77 10.22 -7.66
CA GLN A 116 9.53 8.78 -7.66
C GLN A 116 10.82 8.01 -7.97
N ARG A 117 11.63 8.48 -8.94
CA ARG A 117 12.97 7.94 -9.19
C ARG A 117 13.85 8.00 -7.95
N ALA A 118 13.91 9.18 -7.30
CA ALA A 118 14.70 9.37 -6.09
C ALA A 118 14.23 8.44 -4.95
N TRP A 119 12.92 8.24 -4.80
CA TRP A 119 12.37 7.33 -3.80
C TRP A 119 12.76 5.87 -4.05
N LEU A 120 12.63 5.39 -5.28
CA LEU A 120 13.03 4.02 -5.64
C LEU A 120 14.54 3.79 -5.43
N ALA A 121 15.38 4.77 -5.75
CA ALA A 121 16.81 4.72 -5.47
C ALA A 121 17.10 4.66 -3.96
N LEU A 122 16.40 5.48 -3.17
CA LEU A 122 16.50 5.47 -1.71
C LEU A 122 16.08 4.11 -1.14
N ALA A 123 14.93 3.57 -1.54
CA ALA A 123 14.45 2.26 -1.12
C ALA A 123 15.49 1.16 -1.39
N LYS A 124 16.08 1.16 -2.60
CA LYS A 124 17.16 0.25 -2.98
C LYS A 124 18.36 0.35 -2.05
N SER A 125 18.83 1.57 -1.78
CA SER A 125 19.99 1.81 -0.90
C SER A 125 19.74 1.37 0.55
N ARG A 126 18.47 1.21 0.95
CA ARG A 126 18.04 0.78 2.29
C ARG A 126 17.69 -0.71 2.37
N GLY A 127 17.96 -1.48 1.33
CA GLY A 127 17.72 -2.94 1.32
C GLY A 127 16.31 -3.36 0.92
N TYR A 128 15.49 -2.47 0.35
CA TYR A 128 14.20 -2.81 -0.25
C TYR A 128 14.34 -2.99 -1.77
N ARG A 129 13.52 -3.86 -2.36
CA ARG A 129 13.47 -4.04 -3.81
C ARG A 129 12.56 -2.96 -4.41
N PRO A 130 13.06 -2.01 -5.22
CA PRO A 130 12.18 -1.16 -6.01
C PRO A 130 11.73 -1.89 -7.27
N ALA A 131 10.53 -1.64 -7.78
CA ALA A 131 10.11 -2.05 -9.11
C ALA A 131 9.17 -0.99 -9.70
N LEU A 132 9.17 -0.87 -11.03
CA LEU A 132 8.20 -0.09 -11.79
C LEU A 132 7.38 -1.09 -12.62
N ALA A 133 6.07 -1.00 -12.60
CA ALA A 133 5.18 -1.74 -13.48
C ALA A 133 4.24 -0.80 -14.21
N ARG A 134 4.15 -0.96 -15.54
CA ARG A 134 3.14 -0.31 -16.37
C ARG A 134 1.99 -1.27 -16.62
N GLY A 135 0.92 -1.02 -15.87
CA GLY A 135 -0.33 -1.73 -15.97
C GLY A 135 -0.35 -3.10 -15.33
N PHE A 136 -1.53 -3.72 -15.42
CA PHE A 136 -1.86 -4.96 -14.72
C PHE A 136 -0.91 -6.13 -15.04
N GLU A 137 -0.57 -6.35 -16.31
CA GLU A 137 0.23 -7.52 -16.72
C GLU A 137 1.70 -7.42 -16.30
N GLU A 138 2.29 -6.23 -16.27
CA GLU A 138 3.63 -6.04 -15.71
C GLU A 138 3.64 -6.25 -14.20
N ALA A 139 2.66 -5.69 -13.48
CA ALA A 139 2.58 -5.87 -12.03
C ALA A 139 2.41 -7.34 -11.66
N LYS A 140 1.60 -8.11 -12.40
CA LYS A 140 1.47 -9.56 -12.23
C LYS A 140 2.81 -10.28 -12.37
N ARG A 141 3.60 -9.94 -13.40
CA ARG A 141 4.92 -10.55 -13.63
C ARG A 141 5.86 -10.25 -12.47
N VAL A 142 5.96 -8.98 -12.06
CA VAL A 142 6.79 -8.56 -10.92
C VAL A 142 6.40 -9.28 -9.64
N LEU A 143 5.10 -9.32 -9.30
CA LEU A 143 4.62 -9.94 -8.07
C LEU A 143 4.83 -11.47 -8.07
N ARG A 144 4.62 -12.13 -9.21
CA ARG A 144 4.90 -13.57 -9.35
C ARG A 144 6.38 -13.89 -9.20
N GLU A 145 7.24 -13.13 -9.86
CA GLU A 145 8.69 -13.28 -9.73
C GLU A 145 9.12 -13.06 -8.28
N TYR A 146 8.67 -11.98 -7.65
CA TYR A 146 9.00 -11.68 -6.25
C TYR A 146 8.51 -12.78 -5.29
N ALA A 147 7.29 -13.29 -5.50
CA ALA A 147 6.74 -14.39 -4.71
C ALA A 147 7.50 -15.72 -4.91
N SER A 148 8.14 -15.91 -6.06
CA SER A 148 8.95 -17.11 -6.33
C SER A 148 10.27 -17.12 -5.56
N TRP A 149 10.73 -15.98 -5.05
CA TRP A 149 11.98 -15.90 -4.31
C TRP A 149 11.80 -16.45 -2.88
N PRO A 150 12.85 -17.11 -2.31
CA PRO A 150 12.82 -17.58 -0.94
C PRO A 150 12.57 -16.45 0.06
N ARG A 151 11.88 -16.74 1.18
CA ARG A 151 11.72 -15.78 2.27
C ARG A 151 13.08 -15.44 2.90
N THR A 152 13.26 -14.17 3.23
CA THR A 152 14.46 -13.66 3.89
C THR A 152 14.27 -13.78 5.41
N HIS A 153 15.20 -14.47 6.06
CA HIS A 153 15.25 -14.58 7.52
C HIS A 153 16.56 -13.99 8.06
N VAL A 154 16.52 -13.47 9.28
CA VAL A 154 17.74 -13.03 9.97
C VAL A 154 18.41 -14.27 10.55
N VAL A 155 19.73 -14.37 10.41
CA VAL A 155 20.54 -15.40 11.07
C VAL A 155 21.00 -14.84 12.41
N GLY A 156 20.62 -15.50 13.51
CA GLY A 156 20.89 -15.07 14.90
C GLY A 156 19.63 -14.78 15.71
N GLU A 157 19.79 -14.59 17.02
CA GLU A 157 18.71 -14.31 17.97
C GLU A 157 18.17 -12.89 17.77
N ARG A 158 16.94 -12.76 17.23
CA ARG A 158 16.29 -11.46 17.02
C ARG A 158 15.94 -10.80 18.35
N GLU A 159 15.63 -11.63 19.34
CA GLU A 159 15.20 -11.28 20.69
C GLU A 159 16.29 -10.55 21.47
N ARG A 160 17.55 -10.63 21.03
CA ARG A 160 18.66 -9.84 21.61
C ARG A 160 18.51 -8.33 21.36
N PHE A 161 17.84 -7.93 20.28
CA PHE A 161 17.67 -6.53 19.91
C PHE A 161 16.29 -6.05 20.34
N VAL A 162 16.14 -5.81 21.64
CA VAL A 162 14.89 -5.33 22.23
C VAL A 162 14.73 -3.83 21.99
N LEU A 163 13.55 -3.42 21.52
CA LEU A 163 13.19 -2.01 21.48
C LEU A 163 12.73 -1.58 22.88
N GLU A 164 13.65 -1.07 23.70
CA GLU A 164 13.39 -0.71 25.11
C GLU A 164 12.37 0.42 25.29
N ASN A 165 12.10 1.21 24.25
CA ASN A 165 11.30 2.45 24.34
C ASN A 165 9.95 2.38 23.57
N GLY A 166 9.23 1.25 23.63
CA GLY A 166 7.91 1.07 22.99
C GLY A 166 6.82 0.63 23.98
N SER A 167 5.55 0.95 23.69
CA SER A 167 4.42 0.39 24.44
C SER A 167 4.22 -1.08 24.09
N GLU A 168 4.08 -1.94 25.11
CA GLU A 168 3.74 -3.36 24.92
C GLU A 168 2.36 -3.48 24.25
N TRP A 169 2.33 -3.95 23.00
CA TRP A 169 1.09 -4.26 22.28
C TRP A 169 0.75 -5.76 22.30
N GLN A 170 1.66 -6.60 22.83
CA GLN A 170 1.57 -8.06 22.84
C GLN A 170 0.97 -8.64 24.15
N ARG A 171 0.27 -7.84 24.96
CA ARG A 171 -0.37 -8.37 26.18
C ARG A 171 -1.63 -9.14 25.81
N GLY A 172 -1.55 -10.47 25.78
CA GLY A 172 -2.71 -11.37 25.75
C GLY A 172 -2.52 -12.64 24.91
N ASP A 173 -1.65 -13.55 25.32
CA ASP A 173 -1.66 -14.96 24.89
C ASP A 173 -1.95 -15.89 26.10
N ASP A 174 -2.81 -15.42 27.01
CA ASP A 174 -3.26 -16.21 28.17
C ASP A 174 -4.79 -16.18 28.24
N ASP A 175 -5.42 -16.73 27.19
CA ASP A 175 -6.84 -17.08 27.21
C ASP A 175 -6.99 -18.58 26.91
N GLY A 176 -6.98 -19.36 27.98
CA GLY A 176 -7.86 -20.52 28.14
C GLY A 176 -7.54 -21.74 27.29
N ASP A 177 -6.76 -22.64 27.89
CA ASP A 177 -6.87 -24.08 27.68
C ASP A 177 -8.36 -24.52 27.66
N GLY A 178 -8.90 -24.69 26.45
CA GLY A 178 -10.20 -25.31 26.19
C GLY A 178 -10.08 -26.82 26.06
N SER A 179 -9.37 -27.49 26.97
CA SER A 179 -9.31 -28.95 27.06
C SER A 179 -10.44 -29.50 27.94
N THR A 180 -11.44 -30.05 27.27
CA THR A 180 -12.20 -31.27 27.61
C THR A 180 -12.56 -31.55 29.08
N GLY A 181 -13.87 -31.52 29.35
CA GLY A 181 -14.49 -32.21 30.47
C GLY A 181 -15.90 -32.64 30.10
N ALA A 182 -16.02 -33.81 29.48
CA ALA A 182 -17.29 -34.52 29.43
C ALA A 182 -17.54 -35.11 30.82
N ASP A 183 -18.70 -34.85 31.43
CA ASP A 183 -19.45 -35.93 32.08
C ASP A 183 -20.95 -35.65 32.14
N ARG A 184 -21.69 -36.75 32.10
CA ARG A 184 -23.14 -36.95 32.04
C ARG A 184 -23.75 -36.88 33.46
N GLY A 185 -25.08 -36.81 33.52
CA GLY A 185 -25.83 -37.52 34.57
C GLY A 185 -26.84 -36.70 35.39
N GLU A 186 -28.11 -36.94 35.10
CA GLU A 186 -29.23 -37.17 36.05
C GLU A 186 -29.41 -36.26 37.29
N GLN A 187 -30.48 -35.45 37.27
CA GLN A 187 -31.78 -35.74 37.91
C GLN A 187 -32.81 -34.67 37.55
#